data_AF-A0A8S1DL72-F1
#
_entry.id   AF-A0A8S1DL72-F1
#
_cell.length_a   1.000
_cell.length_b   1.000
_cell.length_c   1.000
_cell.angle_alpha   90.00
_cell.angle_beta   90.00
_cell.angle_gamma   90.00
#
_symmetry.space_group_name_H-M   'P 1'
#
loop_
_entity.id
_entity.type
_entity.pdbx_description
1 polymer ?
#
loop_
_entity_poly.entity_id
_entity_poly.type
_entity_poly.pdbx_seq_one_letter_code
_entity_poly.pdbx_strand_id
1 'polypeptide(L)'
;MKLAACLLLALLGTALGYKSYSGYQVLKTKVLTNEDVNKLTPFLERPEFDFWITPRVGRSAEIMASRENVVILRNNLKRLNLEPQLLIEDVGVTIEKERAEIAQIRAQEKKEGRAPNLSTFLTFEEILAYIDEVSAAFPDIVTVTDIGTSTQGRPLRVIKLSNGPGKNAIWFDSVLHAREWIGPPTALFAINELTENLANGNNQALLNANDWYFLLVANPDGYAYTWSDDRLWRKTRSQTGGLCTGTDPNRNFDQFWNEDQNSNTCSETYPGANAFSEPEAKAIADFLLANPSITAYVSIHSYGKYILYPWGHTTELPPTVAELDRVAQEANAAIESVNGNSYTVGTAANVLYFAYGTSHDWAYAKANVPISYTIELPGGGLAGFNPPASLIAPTNAECWAAYQVFAANLPASRP
;
A
#
# COMPACT_ATOMS: atom_id res chain seq x y z
N MET A 1 -23.18 -40.39 -45.82
CA MET A 1 -23.48 -38.98 -45.49
C MET A 1 -24.04 -38.91 -44.08
N LYS A 2 -23.22 -38.55 -43.08
CA LYS A 2 -23.66 -38.20 -41.73
C LYS A 2 -23.07 -36.83 -41.44
N LEU A 3 -23.92 -35.81 -41.35
CA LEU A 3 -23.55 -34.44 -41.01
C LEU A 3 -23.03 -34.40 -39.57
N ALA A 4 -21.82 -33.88 -39.38
CA ALA A 4 -21.33 -33.47 -38.07
C ALA A 4 -21.87 -32.06 -37.77
N ALA A 5 -22.61 -31.94 -36.68
CA ALA A 5 -23.06 -30.65 -36.16
C ALA A 5 -21.94 -30.04 -35.31
N CYS A 6 -21.35 -28.95 -35.80
CA CYS A 6 -20.49 -28.09 -35.00
C CYS A 6 -21.36 -27.28 -34.02
N LEU A 7 -21.32 -27.62 -32.73
CA LEU A 7 -21.76 -26.70 -31.68
C LEU A 7 -20.68 -25.64 -31.48
N LEU A 8 -20.93 -24.43 -32.00
CA LEU A 8 -20.26 -23.22 -31.54
C LEU A 8 -20.86 -22.85 -30.17
N LEU A 9 -20.12 -23.15 -29.11
CA LEU A 9 -20.33 -22.50 -27.81
C LEU A 9 -19.88 -21.05 -27.95
N ALA A 10 -20.85 -20.14 -28.10
CA ALA A 10 -20.61 -18.71 -27.92
C ALA A 10 -20.38 -18.45 -26.42
N LEU A 11 -19.12 -18.27 -26.05
CA LEU A 11 -18.74 -17.63 -24.79
C LEU A 11 -19.21 -16.18 -24.83
N LEU A 12 -20.40 -15.92 -24.29
CA LEU A 12 -20.83 -14.57 -23.91
C LEU A 12 -20.02 -14.14 -22.69
N GLY A 13 -18.79 -13.72 -22.92
CA GLY A 13 -18.07 -12.89 -21.97
C GLY A 13 -18.74 -11.53 -21.95
N THR A 14 -19.56 -11.24 -20.94
CA THR A 14 -19.90 -9.86 -20.63
C THR A 14 -18.61 -9.18 -20.20
N ALA A 15 -17.98 -8.44 -21.11
CA ALA A 15 -16.99 -7.45 -20.72
C ALA A 15 -17.76 -6.40 -19.90
N LEU A 16 -17.79 -6.60 -18.58
CA LEU A 16 -18.22 -5.56 -17.65
C LEU A 16 -17.26 -4.40 -17.90
N GLY A 17 -17.81 -3.24 -18.26
CA GLY A 17 -17.00 -2.04 -18.47
C GLY A 17 -16.28 -1.65 -17.18
N TYR A 18 -15.18 -0.91 -17.32
CA TYR A 18 -14.49 -0.29 -16.20
C TYR A 18 -15.47 0.40 -15.24
N LYS A 19 -15.33 0.14 -13.93
CA LYS A 19 -16.25 0.66 -12.92
C LYS A 19 -16.24 2.19 -12.95
N SER A 20 -17.42 2.76 -13.16
CA SER A 20 -17.61 4.20 -13.11
C SER A 20 -17.86 4.65 -11.68
N TYR A 21 -17.14 5.71 -11.29
CA TYR A 21 -17.33 6.44 -10.04
C TYR A 21 -18.07 7.78 -10.26
N SER A 22 -18.71 7.96 -11.42
CA SER A 22 -19.46 9.19 -11.71
C SER A 22 -20.54 9.43 -10.67
N GLY A 23 -20.52 10.63 -10.06
CA GLY A 23 -21.43 11.04 -9.00
C GLY A 23 -21.19 10.40 -7.63
N TYR A 24 -20.13 9.59 -7.46
CA TYR A 24 -19.67 9.22 -6.11
C TYR A 24 -19.08 10.44 -5.43
N GLN A 25 -19.37 10.61 -4.15
CA GLN A 25 -18.89 11.76 -3.39
C GLN A 25 -18.12 11.29 -2.16
N VAL A 26 -17.16 12.11 -1.71
CA VAL A 26 -16.50 11.94 -0.41
C VAL A 26 -16.97 13.01 0.54
N LEU A 27 -17.48 12.58 1.69
CA LEU A 27 -17.94 13.44 2.77
C LEU A 27 -16.92 13.44 3.91
N LYS A 28 -16.63 14.62 4.44
CA LYS A 28 -15.74 14.83 5.58
C LYS A 28 -16.53 15.24 6.82
N THR A 29 -16.32 14.55 7.93
CA THR A 29 -16.98 14.90 9.20
C THR A 29 -16.28 16.10 9.87
N LYS A 30 -16.93 16.68 10.89
CA LYS A 30 -16.22 17.48 11.90
C LYS A 30 -15.12 16.67 12.58
N VAL A 31 -14.22 17.35 13.29
CA VAL A 31 -13.27 16.69 14.20
C VAL A 31 -14.05 15.92 15.26
N LEU A 32 -13.78 14.63 15.38
CA LEU A 32 -14.61 13.70 16.14
C LEU A 32 -14.23 13.71 17.63
N THR A 33 -15.24 13.70 18.48
CA THR A 33 -15.13 13.36 19.91
C THR A 33 -15.21 11.84 20.09
N ASN A 34 -14.96 11.36 21.31
CA ASN A 34 -15.14 9.94 21.65
C ASN A 34 -16.58 9.46 21.40
N GLU A 35 -17.58 10.29 21.72
CA GLU A 35 -18.99 9.97 21.46
C GLU A 35 -19.28 9.86 19.96
N ASP A 36 -18.68 10.75 19.15
CA ASP A 36 -18.86 10.75 17.71
C ASP A 36 -18.25 9.49 17.06
N VAL A 37 -17.08 9.03 17.52
CA VAL A 37 -16.46 7.78 17.05
C VAL A 37 -17.38 6.59 17.31
N ASN A 38 -17.90 6.46 18.54
CA ASN A 38 -18.82 5.37 18.89
C ASN A 38 -20.09 5.35 18.02
N LYS A 39 -20.58 6.53 17.61
CA LYS A 39 -21.73 6.66 16.70
C LYS A 39 -21.41 6.20 15.27
N LEU A 40 -20.15 6.32 14.84
CA LEU A 40 -19.70 5.94 13.49
C LEU A 40 -19.22 4.49 13.41
N THR A 41 -18.86 3.83 14.50
CA THR A 41 -18.40 2.43 14.51
C THR A 41 -19.33 1.49 13.72
N PRO A 42 -20.67 1.53 13.86
CA PRO A 42 -21.56 0.63 13.10
C PRO A 42 -21.56 0.89 11.58
N PHE A 43 -21.03 2.02 11.12
CA PHE A 43 -20.97 2.35 9.69
C PHE A 43 -19.79 1.65 9.01
N LEU A 44 -18.75 1.27 9.76
CA LEU A 44 -17.57 0.58 9.24
C LEU A 44 -17.92 -0.80 8.66
N GLU A 45 -19.00 -1.41 9.12
CA GLU A 45 -19.47 -2.71 8.64
C GLU A 45 -20.41 -2.61 7.42
N ARG A 46 -20.75 -1.40 6.98
CA ARG A 46 -21.74 -1.17 5.91
C ARG A 46 -21.02 -1.07 4.56
N PRO A 47 -21.18 -2.06 3.66
CA PRO A 47 -20.41 -2.13 2.41
C PRO A 47 -20.72 -1.00 1.42
N GLU A 48 -21.82 -0.27 1.62
CA GLU A 48 -22.13 0.92 0.82
C GLU A 48 -21.27 2.16 1.13
N PHE A 49 -20.49 2.13 2.22
CA PHE A 49 -19.65 3.23 2.68
C PHE A 49 -18.17 2.82 2.72
N ASP A 50 -17.35 3.43 1.86
CA ASP A 50 -15.90 3.20 1.85
C ASP A 50 -15.20 4.30 2.66
N PHE A 51 -14.62 3.91 3.79
CA PHE A 51 -13.88 4.81 4.66
C PHE A 51 -12.46 4.98 4.15
N TRP A 52 -12.19 6.15 3.57
CA TRP A 52 -10.84 6.53 3.15
C TRP A 52 -10.00 6.93 4.37
N ILE A 53 -10.61 7.64 5.32
CA ILE A 53 -10.05 7.93 6.65
C ILE A 53 -11.04 7.46 7.70
N THR A 54 -10.64 6.48 8.51
CA THR A 54 -11.47 5.90 9.56
C THR A 54 -11.73 6.88 10.72
N PRO A 55 -12.87 6.76 11.44
CA PRO A 55 -13.18 7.59 12.60
C PRO A 55 -12.16 7.42 13.73
N ARG A 56 -11.64 8.54 14.25
CA ARG A 56 -10.79 8.58 15.46
C ARG A 56 -10.95 9.91 16.18
N VAL A 57 -10.82 9.89 17.50
CA VAL A 57 -10.89 11.09 18.34
C VAL A 57 -9.82 12.09 17.92
N GLY A 58 -10.19 13.35 17.79
CA GLY A 58 -9.27 14.43 17.43
C GLY A 58 -8.98 14.56 15.93
N ARG A 59 -9.63 13.77 15.06
CA ARG A 59 -9.57 13.97 13.60
C ARG A 59 -10.93 13.82 12.93
N SER A 60 -11.03 14.22 11.67
CA SER A 60 -12.20 13.95 10.81
C SER A 60 -12.14 12.55 10.21
N ALA A 61 -13.31 11.96 9.92
CA ALA A 61 -13.43 10.83 9.01
C ALA A 61 -13.73 11.30 7.58
N GLU A 62 -13.31 10.52 6.59
CA GLU A 62 -13.55 10.75 5.16
C GLU A 62 -14.23 9.50 4.58
N ILE A 63 -15.45 9.66 4.08
CA ILE A 63 -16.35 8.55 3.74
C ILE A 63 -16.85 8.74 2.30
N MET A 64 -16.50 7.81 1.42
CA MET A 64 -17.01 7.75 0.06
C MET A 64 -18.33 6.96 0.02
N ALA A 65 -19.29 7.45 -0.77
CA ALA A 65 -20.51 6.70 -1.09
C ALA A 65 -20.92 6.95 -2.55
N SER A 66 -21.66 5.99 -3.12
CA SER A 66 -22.26 6.15 -4.45
C SER A 66 -23.28 7.30 -4.48
N ARG A 67 -23.67 7.72 -5.69
CA ARG A 67 -24.69 8.75 -5.90
C ARG A 67 -26.00 8.46 -5.16
N GLU A 68 -26.42 7.21 -5.10
CA GLU A 68 -27.63 6.78 -4.42
C GLU A 68 -27.43 6.78 -2.89
N ASN A 69 -26.28 6.30 -2.44
CA ASN A 69 -26.00 6.08 -1.02
C ASN A 69 -25.52 7.35 -0.29
N VAL A 70 -25.01 8.36 -1.00
CA VAL A 70 -24.56 9.62 -0.38
C VAL A 70 -25.70 10.38 0.29
N VAL A 71 -26.93 10.27 -0.24
CA VAL A 71 -28.13 10.87 0.37
C VAL A 71 -28.42 10.20 1.71
N ILE A 72 -28.31 8.87 1.76
CA ILE A 72 -28.50 8.08 2.98
C ILE A 72 -27.41 8.44 4.00
N LEU A 73 -26.15 8.46 3.58
CA LEU A 73 -25.01 8.81 4.42
C LEU A 73 -25.19 10.22 5.03
N ARG A 74 -25.49 11.22 4.21
CA ARG A 74 -25.68 12.61 4.67
C ARG A 74 -26.81 12.73 5.69
N ASN A 75 -27.93 12.04 5.46
CA ASN A 75 -29.07 12.05 6.39
C ASN A 75 -28.73 11.35 7.71
N ASN A 76 -28.01 10.23 7.67
CA ASN A 76 -27.53 9.54 8.85
C ASN A 76 -26.57 10.42 9.66
N LEU A 77 -25.58 11.02 9.01
CA LEU A 77 -24.62 11.91 9.66
C LEU A 77 -25.31 13.13 10.30
N LYS A 78 -26.30 13.74 9.63
CA LYS A 78 -27.11 14.82 10.21
C LYS A 78 -27.84 14.38 11.48
N ARG A 79 -28.49 13.21 11.48
CA ARG A 79 -29.18 12.66 12.66
C ARG A 79 -28.24 12.41 13.84
N LEU A 80 -26.97 12.14 13.56
CA LEU A 80 -25.93 11.93 14.57
C LEU A 80 -25.27 13.24 15.05
N ASN A 81 -25.71 14.41 14.58
CA ASN A 81 -25.06 15.71 14.79
C ASN A 81 -23.61 15.76 14.27
N LEU A 82 -23.40 15.13 13.11
CA LEU A 82 -22.14 15.01 12.37
C LEU A 82 -22.25 15.62 10.98
N GLU A 83 -22.88 16.80 10.87
CA GLU A 83 -23.10 17.47 9.59
C GLU A 83 -21.83 17.47 8.71
N PRO A 84 -21.84 16.77 7.57
CA PRO A 84 -20.63 16.59 6.79
C PRO A 84 -20.38 17.77 5.85
N GLN A 85 -19.10 18.07 5.65
CA GLN A 85 -18.61 18.88 4.55
C GLN A 85 -18.44 18.00 3.30
N LEU A 86 -18.78 18.54 2.13
CA LEU A 86 -18.44 17.89 0.86
C LEU A 86 -16.94 18.08 0.62
N LEU A 87 -16.19 16.99 0.52
CA LEU A 87 -14.75 17.02 0.25
C LEU A 87 -14.47 16.82 -1.24
N ILE A 88 -15.07 15.78 -1.84
CA ILE A 88 -14.95 15.48 -3.27
C ILE A 88 -16.35 15.40 -3.86
N GLU A 89 -16.64 16.24 -4.84
CA GLU A 89 -17.96 16.34 -5.47
C GLU A 89 -18.25 15.18 -6.41
N ASP A 90 -17.26 14.76 -7.19
CA ASP A 90 -17.34 13.64 -8.12
C ASP A 90 -15.99 12.90 -8.20
N VAL A 91 -15.94 11.70 -7.61
CA VAL A 91 -14.74 10.84 -7.65
C VAL A 91 -14.47 10.31 -9.06
N GLY A 92 -15.49 10.19 -9.92
CA GLY A 92 -15.30 9.83 -11.32
C GLY A 92 -14.41 10.84 -12.05
N VAL A 93 -14.59 12.13 -11.78
CA VAL A 93 -13.79 13.20 -12.39
C VAL A 93 -12.32 13.14 -11.94
N THR A 94 -12.03 12.74 -10.69
CA THR A 94 -10.65 12.62 -10.21
C THR A 94 -9.92 11.46 -10.90
N ILE A 95 -10.62 10.35 -11.12
CA ILE A 95 -10.08 9.17 -11.84
C ILE A 95 -9.90 9.46 -13.33
N GLU A 96 -10.86 10.14 -13.97
CA GLU A 96 -10.75 10.56 -15.37
C GLU A 96 -9.54 11.49 -15.58
N LYS A 97 -9.32 12.43 -14.66
CA LYS A 97 -8.16 13.33 -14.70
C LYS A 97 -6.83 12.57 -14.60
N GLU A 98 -6.71 11.62 -13.66
CA GLU A 98 -5.54 10.77 -13.51
C GLU A 98 -5.27 9.97 -14.80
N ARG A 99 -6.30 9.33 -15.36
CA ARG A 99 -6.17 8.55 -16.60
C ARG A 99 -5.77 9.42 -17.79
N ALA A 100 -6.33 10.62 -17.90
CA ALA A 100 -5.97 11.57 -18.95
C ALA A 100 -4.51 12.05 -18.80
N GLU A 101 -4.06 12.34 -17.58
CA GLU A 101 -2.67 12.73 -17.29
C GLU A 101 -1.69 11.61 -17.68
N ILE A 102 -1.94 10.37 -17.24
CA ILE A 102 -1.12 9.19 -17.61
C ILE A 102 -1.09 9.00 -19.13
N ALA A 103 -2.24 9.08 -19.80
CA ALA A 103 -2.33 8.92 -21.25
C ALA A 103 -1.55 10.01 -22.00
N GLN A 104 -1.60 11.25 -21.51
CA GLN A 104 -0.86 12.37 -22.09
C GLN A 104 0.66 12.18 -21.93
N ILE A 105 1.13 11.78 -20.75
CA ILE A 105 2.55 11.49 -20.48
C ILE A 105 3.04 10.37 -21.41
N ARG A 106 2.31 9.25 -21.46
CA ARG A 106 2.67 8.09 -22.31
C ARG A 106 2.68 8.43 -23.80
N ALA A 107 1.75 9.25 -24.26
CA ALA A 107 1.74 9.72 -25.65
C ALA A 107 2.98 10.55 -25.98
N GLN A 108 3.44 11.38 -25.03
CA GLN A 108 4.65 12.17 -25.18
C GLN A 108 5.92 11.30 -25.16
N GLU A 109 6.03 10.36 -24.22
CA GLU A 109 7.16 9.40 -24.15
C GLU A 109 7.30 8.60 -25.45
N LYS A 110 6.18 8.08 -25.97
CA LYS A 110 6.13 7.38 -27.24
C LYS A 110 6.59 8.25 -28.41
N LYS A 111 6.20 9.53 -28.43
CA LYS A 111 6.63 10.49 -29.47
C LYS A 111 8.13 10.76 -29.40
N GLU A 112 8.71 10.72 -28.21
CA GLU A 112 10.15 10.89 -27.96
C GLU A 112 10.96 9.60 -28.13
N GLY A 113 10.30 8.46 -28.38
CA GLY A 113 10.95 7.15 -28.46
C GLY A 113 11.52 6.66 -27.13
N ARG A 114 10.98 7.16 -26.00
CA ARG A 114 11.40 6.80 -24.64
C ARG A 114 10.49 5.71 -24.09
N ALA A 115 11.06 4.80 -23.32
CA ALA A 115 10.29 3.88 -22.49
C ALA A 115 9.54 4.68 -21.39
N PRO A 116 8.42 4.13 -20.86
CA PRO A 116 7.78 4.69 -19.68
C PRO A 116 8.81 4.91 -18.57
N ASN A 117 8.89 6.13 -18.05
CA ASN A 117 9.88 6.48 -17.02
C ASN A 117 9.22 6.63 -15.63
N LEU A 118 10.03 6.87 -14.60
CA LEU A 118 9.61 6.98 -13.20
C LEU A 118 8.81 8.27 -12.88
N SER A 119 8.37 9.05 -13.88
CA SER A 119 7.58 10.28 -13.68
C SER A 119 6.07 10.06 -13.73
N THR A 120 5.60 8.83 -13.97
CA THR A 120 4.18 8.47 -13.96
C THR A 120 3.96 7.10 -13.31
N PHE A 121 2.70 6.69 -13.16
CA PHE A 121 2.36 5.37 -12.63
C PHE A 121 2.54 4.30 -13.71
N LEU A 122 3.16 3.19 -13.29
CA LEU A 122 3.49 2.05 -14.14
C LEU A 122 2.52 0.90 -13.88
N THR A 123 2.14 0.19 -14.93
CA THR A 123 1.40 -1.07 -14.82
C THR A 123 2.26 -2.15 -14.14
N PHE A 124 1.62 -3.24 -13.70
CA PHE A 124 2.34 -4.38 -13.12
C PHE A 124 3.44 -4.89 -14.07
N GLU A 125 3.11 -5.05 -15.35
CA GLU A 125 4.03 -5.54 -16.37
C GLU A 125 5.19 -4.57 -16.65
N GLU A 126 4.93 -3.25 -16.65
CA GLU A 126 5.97 -2.23 -16.78
C GLU A 126 6.92 -2.23 -15.58
N ILE A 127 6.40 -2.45 -14.35
CA ILE A 127 7.23 -2.59 -13.15
C ILE A 127 8.13 -3.82 -13.24
N LEU A 128 7.59 -4.98 -13.65
CA LEU A 128 8.38 -6.20 -13.81
C LEU A 128 9.46 -6.05 -14.90
N ALA A 129 9.12 -5.42 -16.03
CA ALA A 129 10.08 -5.16 -17.09
C ALA A 129 11.22 -4.26 -16.60
N TYR A 130 10.91 -3.20 -15.85
CA TYR A 130 11.92 -2.29 -15.30
C TYR A 130 12.90 -3.02 -14.36
N ILE A 131 12.41 -3.84 -13.42
CA ILE A 131 13.32 -4.54 -12.49
C ILE A 131 14.17 -5.61 -13.20
N ASP A 132 13.64 -6.26 -14.24
CA ASP A 132 14.38 -7.21 -15.06
C ASP A 132 15.48 -6.48 -15.88
N GLU A 133 15.18 -5.28 -16.41
CA GLU A 133 16.15 -4.41 -17.10
C GLU A 133 17.27 -3.93 -16.16
N VAL A 134 16.91 -3.46 -14.95
CA VAL A 134 17.90 -3.06 -13.94
C VAL A 134 18.78 -4.25 -13.53
N SER A 135 18.21 -5.43 -13.34
CA SER A 135 18.98 -6.63 -13.02
C SER A 135 19.95 -7.02 -14.13
N ALA A 136 19.56 -6.85 -15.39
CA ALA A 136 20.43 -7.12 -16.54
C ALA A 136 21.53 -6.07 -16.69
N ALA A 137 21.26 -4.81 -16.36
CA ALA A 137 22.22 -3.70 -16.44
C ALA A 137 23.25 -3.72 -15.30
N PHE A 138 22.87 -4.20 -14.11
CA PHE A 138 23.70 -4.20 -12.90
C PHE A 138 23.84 -5.60 -12.26
N PRO A 139 24.26 -6.64 -13.01
CA PRO A 139 24.20 -8.04 -12.56
C PRO A 139 25.13 -8.36 -11.37
N ASP A 140 26.17 -7.53 -11.14
CA ASP A 140 27.11 -7.73 -10.03
C ASP A 140 26.52 -7.29 -8.67
N ILE A 141 25.51 -6.43 -8.69
CA ILE A 141 24.90 -5.88 -7.47
C ILE A 141 23.39 -6.07 -7.37
N VAL A 142 22.71 -6.51 -8.44
CA VAL A 142 21.27 -6.70 -8.48
C VAL A 142 20.92 -8.15 -8.79
N THR A 143 20.03 -8.71 -7.99
CA THR A 143 19.41 -10.02 -8.23
C THR A 143 17.90 -9.92 -8.09
N VAL A 144 17.18 -10.75 -8.84
CA VAL A 144 15.72 -10.78 -8.84
C VAL A 144 15.26 -12.21 -8.55
N THR A 145 14.25 -12.36 -7.69
CA THR A 145 13.74 -13.68 -7.29
C THR A 145 12.25 -13.63 -7.04
N ASP A 146 11.53 -14.63 -7.53
CA ASP A 146 10.12 -14.84 -7.22
C ASP A 146 9.99 -15.60 -5.89
N ILE A 147 9.29 -15.02 -4.93
CA ILE A 147 9.12 -15.58 -3.58
C ILE A 147 7.82 -16.38 -3.42
N GLY A 148 6.97 -16.35 -4.44
CA GLY A 148 5.67 -17.00 -4.47
C GLY A 148 4.84 -16.52 -5.65
N THR A 149 3.57 -16.91 -5.66
CA THR A 149 2.59 -16.50 -6.68
C THR A 149 1.31 -16.00 -6.02
N SER A 150 0.68 -15.00 -6.62
CA SER A 150 -0.62 -14.48 -6.22
C SER A 150 -1.74 -15.50 -6.44
N THR A 151 -2.93 -15.19 -5.97
CA THR A 151 -4.12 -16.05 -6.13
C THR A 151 -4.45 -16.35 -7.60
N GLN A 152 -4.19 -15.41 -8.51
CA GLN A 152 -4.38 -15.58 -9.96
C GLN A 152 -3.08 -15.96 -10.70
N GLY A 153 -2.02 -16.33 -9.97
CA GLY A 153 -0.80 -16.91 -10.55
C GLY A 153 0.25 -15.89 -11.05
N ARG A 154 0.16 -14.62 -10.66
CA ARG A 154 1.21 -13.62 -10.94
C ARG A 154 2.37 -13.78 -9.96
N PRO A 155 3.63 -13.59 -10.39
CA PRO A 155 4.77 -13.72 -9.49
C PRO A 155 4.78 -12.60 -8.43
N LEU A 156 5.14 -12.96 -7.19
CA LEU A 156 5.61 -11.99 -6.20
C LEU A 156 7.12 -11.85 -6.36
N ARG A 157 7.54 -10.85 -7.13
CA ARG A 157 8.93 -10.67 -7.53
C ARG A 157 9.64 -9.66 -6.64
N VAL A 158 10.74 -10.09 -6.04
CA VAL A 158 11.61 -9.28 -5.17
C VAL A 158 12.88 -8.94 -5.93
N ILE A 159 13.27 -7.67 -5.90
CA ILE A 159 14.60 -7.21 -6.32
C ILE A 159 15.47 -7.00 -5.09
N LYS A 160 16.67 -7.57 -5.11
CA LYS A 160 17.70 -7.44 -4.08
C LYS A 160 18.89 -6.66 -4.64
N LEU A 161 19.33 -5.65 -3.90
CA LEU A 161 20.57 -4.91 -4.15
C LEU A 161 21.60 -5.23 -3.07
N SER A 162 22.74 -5.76 -3.47
CA SER A 162 23.82 -6.20 -2.58
C SER A 162 25.14 -6.30 -3.31
N ASN A 163 26.23 -5.85 -2.68
CA ASN A 163 27.58 -5.93 -3.22
C ASN A 163 28.53 -6.82 -2.39
N GLY A 164 27.99 -7.65 -1.49
CA GLY A 164 28.80 -8.52 -0.65
C GLY A 164 27.99 -9.28 0.41
N PRO A 165 28.56 -10.36 0.97
CA PRO A 165 27.88 -11.19 1.95
C PRO A 165 27.90 -10.57 3.37
N GLY A 166 27.04 -11.09 4.25
CA GLY A 166 27.13 -10.85 5.70
C GLY A 166 26.58 -9.51 6.19
N LYS A 167 25.88 -8.76 5.33
CA LYS A 167 25.25 -7.49 5.69
C LYS A 167 23.87 -7.72 6.30
N ASN A 168 23.47 -6.85 7.23
CA ASN A 168 22.06 -6.74 7.60
C ASN A 168 21.29 -6.13 6.43
N ALA A 169 19.99 -6.40 6.43
CA ALA A 169 19.13 -6.04 5.33
C ALA A 169 17.90 -5.27 5.78
N ILE A 170 17.41 -4.46 4.86
CA ILE A 170 16.13 -3.78 4.96
C ILE A 170 15.19 -4.31 3.89
N TRP A 171 13.97 -4.64 4.29
CA TRP A 171 12.87 -5.03 3.43
C TRP A 171 11.90 -3.87 3.27
N PHE A 172 11.56 -3.58 2.02
CA PHE A 172 10.47 -2.71 1.65
C PHE A 172 9.43 -3.47 0.86
N ASP A 173 8.16 -3.30 1.21
CA ASP A 173 7.06 -3.65 0.31
C ASP A 173 6.13 -2.48 0.09
N SER A 174 5.43 -2.50 -1.04
CA SER A 174 4.35 -1.56 -1.32
C SER A 174 3.21 -2.26 -2.02
N VAL A 175 2.05 -1.59 -2.06
CA VAL A 175 0.83 -2.13 -2.69
C VAL A 175 0.40 -3.44 -2.03
N LEU A 176 0.43 -3.52 -0.70
CA LEU A 176 -0.44 -4.48 -0.01
C LEU A 176 -1.90 -4.13 -0.34
N HIS A 177 -2.26 -2.85 -0.27
CA HIS A 177 -3.53 -2.37 -0.82
C HIS A 177 -3.37 -1.88 -2.26
N ALA A 178 -4.18 -2.42 -3.17
CA ALA A 178 -4.00 -2.23 -4.60
C ALA A 178 -4.18 -0.78 -5.10
N ARG A 179 -5.05 0.02 -4.47
CA ARG A 179 -5.36 1.39 -4.89
C ARG A 179 -4.26 2.42 -4.59
N GLU A 180 -3.23 2.05 -3.82
CA GLU A 180 -2.24 2.97 -3.25
C GLU A 180 -1.03 3.14 -4.21
N TRP A 181 -1.30 3.65 -5.41
CA TRP A 181 -0.36 3.68 -6.55
C TRP A 181 0.93 4.49 -6.33
N ILE A 182 0.98 5.33 -5.30
CA ILE A 182 2.17 6.13 -4.97
C ILE A 182 3.30 5.30 -4.32
N GLY A 183 3.01 4.08 -3.87
CA GLY A 183 4.01 3.18 -3.29
C GLY A 183 5.15 2.80 -4.25
N PRO A 184 4.88 2.12 -5.39
CA PRO A 184 5.93 1.61 -6.27
C PRO A 184 6.92 2.67 -6.79
N PRO A 185 6.50 3.90 -7.17
CA PRO A 185 7.44 4.94 -7.58
C PRO A 185 8.54 5.25 -6.55
N THR A 186 8.24 5.18 -5.25
CA THR A 186 9.21 5.45 -4.19
C THR A 186 10.28 4.37 -4.09
N ALA A 187 9.90 3.10 -4.26
CA ALA A 187 10.83 1.97 -4.31
C ALA A 187 11.67 1.99 -5.59
N LEU A 188 11.07 2.29 -6.74
CA LEU A 188 11.78 2.42 -8.02
C LEU A 188 12.83 3.53 -7.97
N PHE A 189 12.50 4.65 -7.34
CA PHE A 189 13.46 5.73 -7.12
C PHE A 189 14.64 5.29 -6.26
N ALA A 190 14.40 4.57 -5.15
CA ALA A 190 15.47 4.05 -4.30
C ALA A 190 16.36 3.03 -5.04
N ILE A 191 15.77 2.17 -5.88
CA ILE A 191 16.52 1.26 -6.76
C ILE A 191 17.44 2.07 -7.68
N ASN A 192 16.92 3.13 -8.32
CA ASN A 192 17.71 4.00 -9.20
C ASN A 192 18.85 4.72 -8.46
N GLU A 193 18.60 5.18 -7.23
CA GLU A 193 19.63 5.78 -6.35
C GLU A 193 20.77 4.81 -6.03
N LEU A 194 20.45 3.54 -5.84
CA LEU A 194 21.39 2.47 -5.50
C LEU A 194 22.00 1.75 -6.72
N THR A 195 21.64 2.15 -7.94
CA THR A 195 22.19 1.61 -9.20
C THR A 195 22.77 2.73 -10.07
N GLU A 196 21.95 3.38 -10.90
CA GLU A 196 22.37 4.41 -11.85
C GLU A 196 23.04 5.61 -11.17
N ASN A 197 22.55 5.96 -9.97
CA ASN A 197 23.00 7.10 -9.19
C ASN A 197 23.92 6.69 -8.02
N LEU A 198 24.52 5.49 -8.05
CA LEU A 198 25.31 4.95 -6.94
C LEU A 198 26.51 5.84 -6.55
N ALA A 199 27.07 6.57 -7.51
CA ALA A 199 28.19 7.51 -7.29
C ALA A 199 27.77 8.83 -6.61
N ASN A 200 26.47 9.08 -6.44
CA ASN A 200 25.95 10.30 -5.85
C ASN A 200 25.92 10.21 -4.33
N GLY A 201 26.31 11.31 -3.67
CA GLY A 201 26.16 11.48 -2.23
C GLY A 201 26.73 10.31 -1.41
N ASN A 202 25.89 9.70 -0.58
CA ASN A 202 26.22 8.58 0.30
C ASN A 202 25.72 7.22 -0.25
N ASN A 203 25.21 7.15 -1.47
CA ASN A 203 24.54 5.95 -2.01
C ASN A 203 25.47 4.73 -2.02
N GLN A 204 26.74 4.90 -2.41
CA GLN A 204 27.75 3.84 -2.33
C GLN A 204 27.96 3.33 -0.90
N ALA A 205 27.99 4.23 0.10
CA ALA A 205 28.17 3.85 1.49
C ALA A 205 26.96 3.07 2.02
N LEU A 206 25.75 3.48 1.61
CA LEU A 206 24.50 2.80 1.94
C LEU A 206 24.45 1.37 1.38
N LEU A 207 24.88 1.17 0.13
CA LEU A 207 24.98 -0.16 -0.48
C LEU A 207 26.08 -1.02 0.17
N ASN A 208 27.22 -0.40 0.53
CA ASN A 208 28.31 -1.09 1.22
C ASN A 208 27.90 -1.58 2.62
N ALA A 209 27.03 -0.85 3.32
CA ALA A 209 26.62 -1.16 4.68
C ALA A 209 25.44 -2.15 4.75
N ASN A 210 24.55 -2.14 3.74
CA ASN A 210 23.25 -2.82 3.84
C ASN A 210 22.91 -3.65 2.59
N ASP A 211 22.09 -4.68 2.77
CA ASP A 211 21.32 -5.32 1.70
C ASP A 211 19.93 -4.69 1.61
N TRP A 212 19.43 -4.48 0.40
CA TRP A 212 18.14 -3.85 0.16
C TRP A 212 17.23 -4.80 -0.60
N TYR A 213 16.05 -5.09 -0.05
CA TYR A 213 15.02 -5.89 -0.70
C TYR A 213 13.80 -5.02 -0.97
N PHE A 214 13.28 -5.07 -2.20
CA PHE A 214 12.05 -4.41 -2.57
C PHE A 214 11.07 -5.41 -3.19
N LEU A 215 9.89 -5.56 -2.58
CA LEU A 215 8.70 -6.15 -3.19
C LEU A 215 7.78 -5.01 -3.64
N LEU A 216 7.92 -4.59 -4.89
CA LEU A 216 7.25 -3.38 -5.39
C LEU A 216 5.73 -3.53 -5.41
N VAL A 217 5.23 -4.73 -5.73
CA VAL A 217 3.79 -5.01 -5.80
C VAL A 217 3.46 -6.24 -4.96
N ALA A 218 3.12 -6.03 -3.69
CA ALA A 218 2.77 -7.11 -2.76
C ALA A 218 1.40 -7.76 -3.04
N ASN A 219 0.49 -7.05 -3.72
CA ASN A 219 -0.80 -7.56 -4.20
C ASN A 219 -0.91 -7.44 -5.73
N PRO A 220 -0.23 -8.32 -6.50
CA PRO A 220 -0.19 -8.24 -7.97
C PRO A 220 -1.57 -8.26 -8.63
N ASP A 221 -2.49 -9.09 -8.11
CA ASP A 221 -3.80 -9.28 -8.72
C ASP A 221 -4.71 -8.07 -8.49
N GLY A 222 -4.73 -7.57 -7.25
CA GLY A 222 -5.44 -6.35 -6.93
C GLY A 222 -4.89 -5.18 -7.74
N TYR A 223 -3.55 -5.04 -7.82
CA TYR A 223 -2.93 -3.95 -8.56
C TYR A 223 -3.31 -3.99 -10.04
N ALA A 224 -3.18 -5.14 -10.71
CA ALA A 224 -3.62 -5.30 -12.10
C ALA A 224 -5.12 -4.96 -12.27
N TYR A 225 -5.97 -5.39 -11.33
CA TYR A 225 -7.40 -5.09 -11.35
C TYR A 225 -7.72 -3.59 -11.25
N THR A 226 -6.88 -2.79 -10.57
CA THR A 226 -7.04 -1.33 -10.53
C THR A 226 -6.79 -0.65 -11.87
N TRP A 227 -5.98 -1.26 -12.74
CA TRP A 227 -5.72 -0.76 -14.08
C TRP A 227 -6.83 -1.16 -15.05
N SER A 228 -7.36 -2.39 -14.93
CA SER A 228 -8.30 -2.97 -15.90
C SER A 228 -9.79 -2.78 -15.57
N ASP A 229 -10.18 -2.75 -14.30
CA ASP A 229 -11.59 -2.88 -13.89
C ASP A 229 -12.03 -1.84 -12.84
N ASP A 230 -11.32 -1.69 -11.72
CA ASP A 230 -11.77 -0.85 -10.59
C ASP A 230 -10.60 -0.11 -9.91
N ARG A 231 -10.44 1.19 -10.21
CA ARG A 231 -9.33 2.02 -9.70
C ARG A 231 -9.16 1.96 -8.18
N LEU A 232 -10.26 1.89 -7.44
CA LEU A 232 -10.27 2.02 -5.99
C LEU A 232 -10.33 0.66 -5.28
N TRP A 233 -10.11 -0.43 -6.03
CA TRP A 233 -9.96 -1.76 -5.44
C TRP A 233 -8.79 -1.80 -4.45
N ARG A 234 -9.04 -2.31 -3.24
CA ARG A 234 -8.07 -2.37 -2.14
C ARG A 234 -7.51 -3.77 -1.94
N LYS A 235 -8.40 -4.77 -1.92
CA LYS A 235 -8.15 -6.14 -1.45
C LYS A 235 -7.37 -7.01 -2.44
N THR A 236 -7.06 -8.24 -2.05
CA THR A 236 -6.64 -9.30 -2.98
C THR A 236 -7.76 -9.68 -3.95
N ARG A 237 -7.54 -10.69 -4.81
CA ARG A 237 -8.57 -11.20 -5.74
C ARG A 237 -8.96 -12.66 -5.48
N SER A 238 -8.76 -13.13 -4.24
CA SER A 238 -9.14 -14.48 -3.82
C SER A 238 -10.66 -14.67 -3.77
N GLN A 239 -11.10 -15.90 -4.04
CA GLN A 239 -12.52 -16.26 -3.95
C GLN A 239 -12.85 -16.59 -2.49
N THR A 240 -13.85 -15.92 -1.93
CA THR A 240 -14.19 -16.04 -0.50
C THR A 240 -15.34 -17.04 -0.23
N GLY A 241 -15.83 -17.73 -1.26
CA GLY A 241 -16.99 -18.64 -1.17
C GLY A 241 -18.35 -17.94 -1.10
N GLY A 242 -18.38 -16.60 -1.15
CA GLY A 242 -19.60 -15.78 -1.20
C GLY A 242 -19.71 -14.93 -2.48
N LEU A 243 -20.53 -13.87 -2.43
CA LEU A 243 -20.72 -12.93 -3.54
C LEU A 243 -19.54 -11.95 -3.73
N CYS A 244 -18.73 -11.76 -2.68
CA CYS A 244 -17.66 -10.77 -2.65
C CYS A 244 -16.29 -11.41 -2.84
N THR A 245 -15.36 -10.67 -3.44
CA THR A 245 -14.01 -11.13 -3.77
C THR A 245 -12.99 -10.44 -2.89
N GLY A 246 -11.93 -11.16 -2.54
CA GLY A 246 -10.74 -10.61 -1.91
C GLY A 246 -10.80 -10.48 -0.40
N THR A 247 -9.62 -10.56 0.18
CA THR A 247 -9.28 -10.34 1.58
C THR A 247 -8.43 -9.07 1.69
N ASP A 248 -8.52 -8.34 2.80
CA ASP A 248 -7.56 -7.29 3.13
C ASP A 248 -6.22 -7.95 3.51
N PRO A 249 -5.17 -7.85 2.67
CA PRO A 249 -3.93 -8.55 2.94
C PRO A 249 -3.22 -8.00 4.19
N ASN A 250 -3.48 -6.75 4.59
CA ASN A 250 -2.95 -6.16 5.82
C ASN A 250 -3.88 -6.39 7.04
N ARG A 251 -4.76 -7.40 6.95
CA ARG A 251 -5.49 -8.01 8.07
C ARG A 251 -5.30 -9.52 8.14
N ASN A 252 -4.47 -10.08 7.25
CA ASN A 252 -4.35 -11.52 7.05
C ASN A 252 -3.14 -12.15 7.74
N PHE A 253 -2.24 -11.36 8.34
CA PHE A 253 -1.07 -11.90 9.02
C PHE A 253 -1.45 -12.53 10.36
N ASP A 254 -0.77 -13.60 10.76
CA ASP A 254 -1.03 -14.31 12.03
C ASP A 254 -0.50 -13.52 13.23
N GLN A 255 -1.03 -12.34 13.51
CA GLN A 255 -0.66 -11.56 14.70
C GLN A 255 -1.92 -10.89 15.25
N PHE A 256 -2.46 -11.47 16.34
CA PHE A 256 -3.78 -11.13 16.86
C PHE A 256 -4.86 -11.18 15.77
N TRP A 257 -4.75 -12.15 14.86
CA TRP A 257 -5.58 -12.23 13.66
C TRP A 257 -7.08 -12.33 14.01
N ASN A 258 -7.88 -11.44 13.43
CA ASN A 258 -9.35 -11.41 13.52
C ASN A 258 -9.92 -11.38 14.95
N GLU A 259 -9.24 -10.74 15.91
CA GLU A 259 -9.80 -10.55 17.26
C GLU A 259 -10.98 -9.58 17.30
N ASP A 260 -11.14 -8.75 16.27
CA ASP A 260 -12.34 -7.93 16.03
C ASP A 260 -13.53 -8.74 15.46
N GLN A 261 -13.36 -10.03 15.20
CA GLN A 261 -14.40 -10.97 14.75
C GLN A 261 -15.10 -10.54 13.45
N ASN A 262 -14.39 -9.85 12.56
CA ASN A 262 -14.93 -9.48 11.25
C ASN A 262 -15.05 -10.70 10.33
N SER A 263 -16.28 -11.18 10.13
CA SER A 263 -16.59 -12.29 9.21
C SER A 263 -17.27 -11.85 7.92
N ASN A 264 -17.41 -10.55 7.67
CA ASN A 264 -18.11 -10.04 6.49
C ASN A 264 -17.20 -10.02 5.26
N THR A 265 -17.37 -10.99 4.35
CA THR A 265 -16.54 -11.13 3.14
C THR A 265 -16.62 -9.93 2.18
N CYS A 266 -17.66 -9.10 2.31
CA CYS A 266 -17.83 -7.87 1.53
C CYS A 266 -17.17 -6.65 2.16
N SER A 267 -16.66 -6.75 3.40
CA SER A 267 -15.93 -5.66 4.04
C SER A 267 -14.59 -5.40 3.32
N GLU A 268 -14.18 -4.13 3.28
CA GLU A 268 -12.86 -3.70 2.82
C GLU A 268 -11.73 -4.12 3.78
N THR A 269 -12.06 -4.49 5.01
CA THR A 269 -11.13 -4.98 6.04
C THR A 269 -11.36 -6.47 6.37
N TYR A 270 -12.04 -7.22 5.50
CA TYR A 270 -12.24 -8.66 5.69
C TYR A 270 -10.88 -9.37 5.86
N PRO A 271 -10.60 -10.05 6.99
CA PRO A 271 -9.28 -10.57 7.32
C PRO A 271 -8.95 -11.93 6.69
N GLY A 272 -9.88 -12.52 5.93
CA GLY A 272 -9.73 -13.83 5.31
C GLY A 272 -10.40 -14.94 6.13
N ALA A 273 -10.34 -16.17 5.63
CA ALA A 273 -10.96 -17.33 6.31
C ALA A 273 -10.13 -17.83 7.51
N ASN A 274 -8.81 -17.63 7.44
CA ASN A 274 -7.82 -17.93 8.48
C ASN A 274 -6.61 -17.03 8.27
N ALA A 275 -5.76 -16.89 9.28
CA ALA A 275 -4.47 -16.22 9.12
C ALA A 275 -3.66 -16.89 8.00
N PHE A 276 -3.00 -16.09 7.17
CA PHE A 276 -2.27 -16.49 5.98
C PHE A 276 -3.10 -17.28 4.96
N SER A 277 -4.41 -17.01 4.87
CA SER A 277 -5.24 -17.52 3.77
C SER A 277 -4.83 -16.96 2.41
N GLU A 278 -4.25 -15.76 2.37
CA GLU A 278 -3.78 -15.14 1.14
C GLU A 278 -2.35 -15.60 0.83
N PRO A 279 -2.10 -16.20 -0.35
CA PRO A 279 -0.75 -16.65 -0.72
C PRO A 279 0.26 -15.50 -0.79
N GLU A 280 -0.20 -14.28 -1.06
CA GLU A 280 0.60 -13.06 -1.06
C GLU A 280 1.19 -12.76 0.33
N ALA A 281 0.32 -12.71 1.36
CA ALA A 281 0.75 -12.48 2.75
C ALA A 281 1.64 -13.62 3.26
N LYS A 282 1.29 -14.87 2.90
CA LYS A 282 2.08 -16.04 3.25
C LYS A 282 3.48 -16.01 2.64
N ALA A 283 3.63 -15.63 1.37
CA ALA A 283 4.93 -15.57 0.71
C ALA A 283 5.86 -14.54 1.37
N ILE A 284 5.34 -13.37 1.75
CA ILE A 284 6.10 -12.36 2.50
C ILE A 284 6.57 -12.93 3.85
N ALA A 285 5.67 -13.59 4.57
CA ALA A 285 5.98 -14.20 5.87
C ALA A 285 7.07 -15.29 5.76
N ASP A 286 6.91 -16.21 4.81
CA ASP A 286 7.87 -17.30 4.59
C ASP A 286 9.24 -16.73 4.18
N PHE A 287 9.28 -15.67 3.35
CA PHE A 287 10.53 -15.02 2.95
C PHE A 287 11.24 -14.34 4.13
N LEU A 288 10.53 -13.57 4.96
CA LEU A 288 11.11 -12.90 6.13
C LEU A 288 11.68 -13.91 7.12
N LEU A 289 10.96 -15.00 7.40
CA LEU A 289 11.44 -16.07 8.29
C LEU A 289 12.68 -16.80 7.74
N ALA A 290 12.77 -16.95 6.42
CA ALA A 290 13.93 -17.57 5.77
C ALA A 290 15.16 -16.66 5.71
N ASN A 291 15.01 -15.36 5.96
CA ASN A 291 16.06 -14.34 5.81
C ASN A 291 16.25 -13.53 7.10
N PRO A 292 16.82 -14.13 8.17
CA PRO A 292 17.00 -13.47 9.47
C PRO A 292 17.98 -12.29 9.45
N SER A 293 18.70 -12.08 8.34
CA SER A 293 19.50 -10.86 8.13
C SER A 293 18.64 -9.62 7.88
N ILE A 294 17.34 -9.77 7.58
CA ILE A 294 16.40 -8.65 7.46
C ILE A 294 16.06 -8.16 8.87
N THR A 295 16.62 -7.02 9.24
CA THR A 295 16.47 -6.41 10.57
C THR A 295 15.65 -5.13 10.56
N ALA A 296 15.25 -4.67 9.37
CA ALA A 296 14.21 -3.66 9.20
C ALA A 296 13.16 -4.08 8.18
N TYR A 297 11.90 -3.83 8.49
CA TYR A 297 10.74 -4.05 7.65
C TYR A 297 9.97 -2.73 7.51
N VAL A 298 9.70 -2.30 6.29
CA VAL A 298 8.96 -1.05 6.01
C VAL A 298 7.89 -1.33 4.95
N SER A 299 6.63 -1.31 5.37
CA SER A 299 5.49 -1.45 4.46
C SER A 299 4.94 -0.07 4.07
N ILE A 300 4.87 0.19 2.77
CA ILE A 300 4.52 1.50 2.21
C ILE A 300 3.05 1.49 1.76
N HIS A 301 2.29 2.40 2.36
CA HIS A 301 0.86 2.60 2.17
C HIS A 301 0.55 4.05 1.78
N SER A 302 -0.70 4.32 1.39
CA SER A 302 -1.24 5.67 1.36
C SER A 302 -2.75 5.67 1.68
N TYR A 303 -3.34 6.74 2.22
CA TYR A 303 -2.73 8.01 2.54
C TYR A 303 -2.98 8.44 3.98
N GLY A 304 -2.10 9.30 4.50
CA GLY A 304 -2.32 9.90 5.81
C GLY A 304 -1.17 10.71 6.41
N LYS A 305 0.04 10.63 5.85
CA LYS A 305 1.27 11.19 6.44
C LYS A 305 1.54 10.64 7.83
N TYR A 306 1.69 9.32 7.94
CA TYR A 306 2.04 8.65 9.18
C TYR A 306 3.32 7.82 9.05
N ILE A 307 4.11 7.76 10.13
CA ILE A 307 5.11 6.72 10.33
C ILE A 307 4.66 5.93 11.56
N LEU A 308 4.17 4.73 11.30
CA LEU A 308 3.55 3.84 12.27
C LEU A 308 4.52 2.73 12.63
N TYR A 309 4.58 2.38 13.90
CA TYR A 309 5.26 1.19 14.39
C TYR A 309 4.30 0.34 15.25
N PRO A 310 4.66 -0.91 15.60
CA PRO A 310 3.86 -1.72 16.50
C PRO A 310 3.51 -0.99 17.81
N TRP A 311 2.36 -1.22 18.42
CA TRP A 311 1.33 -2.18 18.02
C TRP A 311 0.14 -1.52 17.31
N GLY A 312 -0.50 -2.28 16.42
CA GLY A 312 -1.80 -1.96 15.82
C GLY A 312 -2.99 -2.49 16.64
N HIS A 313 -2.82 -3.61 17.34
CA HIS A 313 -3.93 -4.28 18.03
C HIS A 313 -4.20 -3.78 19.47
N THR A 314 -3.27 -3.03 20.07
CA THR A 314 -3.35 -2.57 21.47
C THR A 314 -2.74 -1.18 21.65
N THR A 315 -3.19 -0.45 22.68
CA THR A 315 -2.57 0.83 23.09
C THR A 315 -1.30 0.65 23.91
N GLU A 316 -1.01 -0.58 24.36
CA GLU A 316 0.26 -0.89 25.01
C GLU A 316 1.44 -0.61 24.07
N LEU A 317 2.56 -0.19 24.64
CA LEU A 317 3.76 0.12 23.85
C LEU A 317 4.61 -1.14 23.68
N PRO A 318 5.27 -1.33 22.53
CA PRO A 318 6.20 -2.43 22.36
C PRO A 318 7.41 -2.27 23.28
N PRO A 319 8.06 -3.36 23.72
CA PRO A 319 9.23 -3.29 24.61
C PRO A 319 10.37 -2.41 24.08
N THR A 320 10.53 -2.32 22.75
CA THR A 320 11.57 -1.53 22.08
C THR A 320 11.07 -0.16 21.59
N VAL A 321 9.98 0.37 22.16
CA VAL A 321 9.36 1.64 21.72
C VAL A 321 10.34 2.80 21.65
N ALA A 322 11.31 2.90 22.57
CA ALA A 322 12.29 4.00 22.57
C ALA A 322 13.16 4.01 21.31
N GLU A 323 13.55 2.84 20.81
CA GLU A 323 14.34 2.71 19.58
C GLU A 323 13.47 2.94 18.34
N LEU A 324 12.29 2.32 18.31
CA LEU A 324 11.33 2.47 17.22
C LEU A 324 10.91 3.94 17.04
N ASP A 325 10.59 4.63 18.14
CA ASP A 325 10.20 6.03 18.10
C ASP A 325 11.37 6.93 17.67
N ARG A 326 12.57 6.75 18.25
CA ARG A 326 13.75 7.55 17.88
C ARG A 326 14.00 7.49 16.37
N VAL A 327 14.06 6.30 15.79
CA VAL A 327 14.36 6.11 14.36
C VAL A 327 13.22 6.66 13.49
N ALA A 328 11.96 6.49 13.90
CA ALA A 328 10.81 7.05 13.19
C ALA A 328 10.78 8.59 13.23
N GLN A 329 11.14 9.21 14.35
CA GLN A 329 11.25 10.66 14.48
C GLN A 329 12.42 11.22 13.67
N GLU A 330 13.56 10.52 13.62
CA GLU A 330 14.68 10.88 12.74
C GLU A 330 14.27 10.82 11.26
N ALA A 331 13.51 9.79 10.86
CA ALA A 331 12.99 9.67 9.51
C ALA A 331 11.99 10.79 9.18
N ASN A 332 11.10 11.14 10.12
CA ASN A 332 10.19 12.27 9.97
C ASN A 332 10.94 13.62 9.82
N ALA A 333 11.98 13.84 10.63
CA ALA A 333 12.81 15.05 10.52
C ALA A 333 13.55 15.10 9.17
N ALA A 334 14.01 13.96 8.65
CA ALA A 334 14.62 13.87 7.33
C ALA A 334 13.63 14.21 6.21
N ILE A 335 12.38 13.69 6.28
CA ILE A 335 11.27 14.06 5.37
C ILE A 335 11.02 15.57 5.43
N GLU A 336 10.86 16.14 6.63
CA GLU A 336 10.59 17.56 6.82
C GLU A 336 11.69 18.44 6.22
N SER A 337 12.95 18.01 6.30
CA SER A 337 14.09 18.73 5.72
C SER A 337 14.07 18.81 4.18
N VAL A 338 13.41 17.87 3.49
CA VAL A 338 13.35 17.83 2.02
C VAL A 338 12.35 18.83 1.47
N ASN A 339 11.14 18.86 2.02
CA ASN A 339 10.05 19.65 1.44
C ASN A 339 9.06 20.25 2.46
N GLY A 340 9.37 20.18 3.76
CA GLY A 340 8.53 20.69 4.84
C GLY A 340 7.30 19.84 5.16
N ASN A 341 7.14 18.66 4.55
CA ASN A 341 6.10 17.72 4.97
C ASN A 341 6.42 17.16 6.35
N SER A 342 5.43 17.17 7.24
CA SER A 342 5.52 16.57 8.56
C SER A 342 4.56 15.40 8.67
N TYR A 343 5.05 14.29 9.21
CA TYR A 343 4.30 13.06 9.43
C TYR A 343 4.00 12.90 10.92
N THR A 344 2.84 12.32 11.22
CA THR A 344 2.52 11.91 12.59
C THR A 344 3.19 10.57 12.88
N VAL A 345 4.01 10.54 13.92
CA VAL A 345 4.79 9.37 14.33
C VAL A 345 4.16 8.74 15.58
N GLY A 346 4.07 7.40 15.63
CA GLY A 346 3.67 6.68 16.83
C GLY A 346 3.26 5.23 16.61
N THR A 347 2.84 4.55 17.69
CA THR A 347 2.28 3.20 17.56
C THR A 347 0.98 3.23 16.74
N ALA A 348 0.77 2.29 15.82
CA ALA A 348 -0.37 2.26 14.92
C ALA A 348 -1.74 2.43 15.63
N ALA A 349 -1.98 1.74 16.75
CA ALA A 349 -3.22 1.87 17.51
C ALA A 349 -3.41 3.28 18.09
N ASN A 350 -2.37 3.83 18.73
CA ASN A 350 -2.47 5.12 19.41
C ASN A 350 -2.56 6.30 18.44
N VAL A 351 -1.98 6.23 17.23
CA VAL A 351 -1.98 7.36 16.28
C VAL A 351 -2.86 7.19 15.04
N LEU A 352 -3.26 5.97 14.69
CA LEU A 352 -4.14 5.71 13.54
C LEU A 352 -5.49 5.13 13.96
N TYR A 353 -5.55 3.84 14.33
CA TYR A 353 -6.71 3.14 14.88
C TYR A 353 -6.34 1.67 15.18
N PHE A 354 -7.19 0.94 15.92
CA PHE A 354 -6.99 -0.48 16.19
C PHE A 354 -7.08 -1.32 14.91
N ALA A 355 -6.05 -2.11 14.64
CA ALA A 355 -6.00 -3.03 13.53
C ALA A 355 -5.37 -4.36 13.96
N TYR A 356 -5.88 -5.45 13.40
CA TYR A 356 -5.52 -6.82 13.74
C TYR A 356 -4.94 -7.52 12.51
N GLY A 357 -3.98 -8.43 12.71
CA GLY A 357 -3.36 -9.17 11.61
C GLY A 357 -2.59 -8.31 10.61
N THR A 358 -1.95 -7.23 11.09
CA THR A 358 -1.14 -6.33 10.25
C THR A 358 0.25 -6.89 9.99
N SER A 359 0.84 -6.52 8.85
CA SER A 359 2.17 -6.99 8.44
C SER A 359 3.28 -6.52 9.37
N HIS A 360 3.26 -5.24 9.78
CA HIS A 360 4.31 -4.68 10.65
C HIS A 360 4.27 -5.26 12.08
N ASP A 361 3.08 -5.51 12.65
CA ASP A 361 2.97 -6.17 13.96
C ASP A 361 3.52 -7.59 13.87
N TRP A 362 3.17 -8.33 12.82
CA TRP A 362 3.65 -9.70 12.62
C TRP A 362 5.17 -9.76 12.39
N ALA A 363 5.71 -8.88 11.54
CA ALA A 363 7.14 -8.83 11.25
C ALA A 363 7.96 -8.57 12.53
N TYR A 364 7.47 -7.65 13.38
CA TYR A 364 8.08 -7.36 14.67
C TYR A 364 7.98 -8.55 15.65
N ALA A 365 6.78 -9.10 15.83
CA ALA A 365 6.49 -10.06 16.88
C ALA A 365 6.97 -11.49 16.57
N LYS A 366 6.73 -11.94 15.33
CA LYS A 366 6.86 -13.34 14.93
C LYS A 366 7.99 -13.60 13.94
N ALA A 367 8.32 -12.63 13.08
CA ALA A 367 9.53 -12.71 12.26
C ALA A 367 10.79 -12.14 12.95
N ASN A 368 10.64 -11.61 14.18
CA ASN A 368 11.72 -11.06 14.98
C ASN A 368 12.52 -9.94 14.27
N VAL A 369 11.86 -9.16 13.42
CA VAL A 369 12.45 -7.99 12.75
C VAL A 369 12.42 -6.80 13.72
N PRO A 370 13.56 -6.34 14.27
CA PRO A 370 13.54 -5.41 15.40
C PRO A 370 13.01 -4.02 15.04
N ILE A 371 13.23 -3.56 13.81
CA ILE A 371 12.69 -2.32 13.27
C ILE A 371 11.56 -2.66 12.31
N SER A 372 10.32 -2.31 12.65
CA SER A 372 9.17 -2.61 11.81
C SER A 372 8.25 -1.40 11.71
N TYR A 373 8.00 -0.92 10.49
CA TYR A 373 7.22 0.28 10.22
C TYR A 373 6.17 0.08 9.13
N THR A 374 5.10 0.85 9.24
CA THR A 374 4.22 1.21 8.13
C THR A 374 4.36 2.70 7.87
N ILE A 375 4.58 3.09 6.61
CA ILE A 375 4.52 4.50 6.20
C ILE A 375 3.22 4.72 5.44
N GLU A 376 2.43 5.70 5.86
CA GLU A 376 1.27 6.20 5.12
C GLU A 376 1.66 7.48 4.40
N LEU A 377 1.88 7.41 3.08
CA LEU A 377 2.32 8.52 2.23
C LEU A 377 1.23 9.62 2.08
N PRO A 378 1.53 10.76 1.45
CA PRO A 378 0.54 11.80 1.21
C PRO A 378 -0.51 11.33 0.19
N GLY A 379 -1.73 11.84 0.34
CA GLY A 379 -2.78 11.66 -0.67
C GLY A 379 -2.72 12.74 -1.75
N GLY A 380 -3.57 12.63 -2.76
CA GLY A 380 -3.77 13.63 -3.81
C GLY A 380 -4.56 14.87 -3.38
N GLY A 381 -4.67 15.16 -2.08
CA GLY A 381 -5.57 16.18 -1.55
C GLY A 381 -7.03 15.87 -1.89
N LEU A 382 -7.67 16.72 -2.69
CA LEU A 382 -9.05 16.51 -3.17
C LEU A 382 -9.17 15.38 -4.22
N ALA A 383 -8.08 14.68 -4.53
CA ALA A 383 -8.08 13.48 -5.36
C ALA A 383 -7.88 12.18 -4.55
N GLY A 384 -7.69 12.25 -3.22
CA GLY A 384 -7.56 11.07 -2.35
C GLY A 384 -6.47 10.09 -2.79
N PHE A 385 -6.85 8.86 -3.14
CA PHE A 385 -5.94 7.81 -3.64
C PHE A 385 -5.42 8.02 -5.08
N ASN A 386 -5.80 9.13 -5.74
CA ASN A 386 -5.36 9.51 -7.08
C ASN A 386 -4.42 10.73 -7.04
N PRO A 387 -3.24 10.66 -6.39
CA PRO A 387 -2.31 11.78 -6.42
C PRO A 387 -1.88 12.07 -7.86
N PRO A 388 -1.81 13.36 -8.28
CA PRO A 388 -1.34 13.70 -9.62
C PRO A 388 0.13 13.29 -9.78
N ALA A 389 0.54 13.01 -11.02
CA ALA A 389 1.91 12.55 -11.32
C ALA A 389 2.99 13.55 -10.82
N SER A 390 2.66 14.84 -10.75
CA SER A 390 3.54 15.88 -10.19
C SER A 390 3.93 15.68 -8.71
N LEU A 391 3.20 14.86 -7.95
CA LEU A 391 3.55 14.50 -6.57
C LEU A 391 4.53 13.33 -6.48
N ILE A 392 4.79 12.59 -7.57
CA ILE A 392 5.70 11.43 -7.54
C ILE A 392 7.11 11.87 -7.15
N ALA A 393 7.71 12.83 -7.86
CA ALA A 393 9.07 13.29 -7.59
C ALA A 393 9.29 13.82 -6.15
N PRO A 394 8.45 14.74 -5.60
CA PRO A 394 8.63 15.18 -4.23
C PRO A 394 8.39 14.07 -3.19
N THR A 395 7.48 13.13 -3.45
CA THR A 395 7.25 11.97 -2.56
C THR A 395 8.44 11.00 -2.59
N ASN A 396 9.02 10.77 -3.77
CA ASN A 396 10.23 9.96 -3.91
C ASN A 396 11.41 10.56 -3.14
N ALA A 397 11.61 11.87 -3.24
CA ALA A 397 12.71 12.57 -2.56
C ALA A 397 12.59 12.48 -1.02
N GLU A 398 11.39 12.69 -0.46
CA GLU A 398 11.19 12.58 0.99
C GLU A 398 11.28 11.13 1.48
N CYS A 399 10.76 10.16 0.72
CA CYS A 399 10.87 8.74 1.06
C CYS A 399 12.33 8.29 1.04
N TRP A 400 13.10 8.72 0.05
CA TRP A 400 14.52 8.41 0.00
C TRP A 400 15.25 8.91 1.25
N ALA A 401 14.97 10.13 1.71
CA ALA A 401 15.55 10.65 2.95
C ALA A 401 15.20 9.78 4.16
N ALA A 402 13.95 9.31 4.29
CA ALA A 402 13.55 8.37 5.35
C ALA A 402 14.26 7.01 5.22
N TYR A 403 14.40 6.47 4.01
CA TYR A 403 15.02 5.17 3.78
C TYR A 403 16.51 5.18 4.16
N GLN A 404 17.21 6.29 3.91
CA GLN A 404 18.59 6.46 4.37
C GLN A 404 18.69 6.40 5.91
N VAL A 405 17.73 7.00 6.62
CA VAL A 405 17.68 6.94 8.09
C VAL A 405 17.47 5.50 8.57
N PHE A 406 16.53 4.76 7.99
CA PHE A 406 16.32 3.36 8.37
C PHE A 406 17.56 2.51 8.13
N ALA A 407 18.19 2.66 6.97
CA ALA A 407 19.40 1.93 6.61
C ALA A 407 20.62 2.30 7.47
N ALA A 408 20.68 3.53 7.98
CA ALA A 408 21.72 3.96 8.92
C ALA A 408 21.53 3.39 10.35
N ASN A 409 20.32 2.91 10.66
CA ASN A 409 19.93 2.46 12.00
C ASN A 409 19.68 0.94 12.09
N LEU A 410 20.10 0.13 11.10
CA LEU A 410 19.87 -1.31 11.14
C LEU A 410 20.56 -1.96 12.36
N PRO A 411 19.81 -2.62 13.25
CA PRO A 411 20.41 -3.35 14.37
C PRO A 411 21.07 -4.61 13.84
N ALA A 412 21.98 -5.17 14.65
CA ALA A 412 22.51 -6.51 14.40
C ALA A 412 21.37 -7.54 14.38
N SER A 413 21.47 -8.55 13.51
CA SER A 413 20.56 -9.69 13.53
C SER A 413 20.56 -10.34 14.92
N ARG A 414 19.36 -10.67 15.41
CA ARG A 414 19.22 -11.39 16.68
C ARG A 414 19.52 -12.88 16.42
N PRO A 415 20.30 -13.54 17.29
CA PRO A 415 20.66 -14.95 17.15
C PRO A 415 19.46 -15.88 17.29
#